data_AF-A0A2H5WXD7-F1
#
_entry.id   AF-A0A2H5WXD7-F1
#
_cell.length_a   1.000
_cell.length_b   1.000
_cell.length_c   1.000
_cell.angle_alpha   90.00
_cell.angle_beta   90.00
_cell.angle_gamma   90.00
#
_symmetry.space_group_name_H-M   'P 1'
#
loop_
_entity.id
_entity.type
_entity.pdbx_description
1 polymer ?
#
loop_
_entity_poly.entity_id
_entity_poly.type
_entity_poly.pdbx_seq_one_letter_code
_entity_poly.pdbx_strand_id
1 'polypeptide(L)'
;MGITQTGKGAIRKQVQLPLSVAFRISLLNIRVRFLRSLITAAGVMLGIALFTAVRTANLYAPPVDPSDPVAMETATRQAWLVVMSLVLSAVGITNSMLMAVAERFREIGTMKCLGALDSFIVKLFFIEAGLMGIVASLVGFLVGWGLVTLINLFRLGASIFGAVSPLAWLVLVGQALGIGVVLTIIATILPAYRAAKMPPAAALRVEV
;
A
#
# COMPACT_ATOMS: atom_id res chain seq x y z
N MET A 1 71.54 -18.16 17.25
CA MET A 1 70.42 -18.38 18.19
C MET A 1 69.19 -17.74 17.57
N GLY A 2 68.39 -18.51 16.85
CA GLY A 2 67.28 -18.00 16.05
C GLY A 2 65.96 -18.62 16.48
N ILE A 3 64.91 -17.82 16.52
CA ILE A 3 63.51 -18.23 16.34
C ILE A 3 62.67 -17.01 15.94
N THR A 4 62.41 -16.92 14.64
CA THR A 4 61.27 -16.22 14.05
C THR A 4 60.05 -17.14 14.12
N GLN A 5 58.92 -16.68 14.66
CA GLN A 5 57.60 -17.26 14.39
C GLN A 5 56.59 -16.18 14.05
N THR A 6 56.47 -15.89 12.75
CA THR A 6 55.30 -15.22 12.16
C THR A 6 54.21 -16.27 11.95
N GLY A 7 53.18 -16.25 12.79
CA GLY A 7 51.99 -17.08 12.63
C GLY A 7 51.19 -16.66 11.39
N LYS A 8 51.37 -17.38 10.27
CA LYS A 8 50.49 -17.32 9.10
C LYS A 8 49.16 -17.99 9.47
N GLY A 9 48.14 -17.21 9.80
CA GLY A 9 46.76 -17.69 9.87
C GLY A 9 46.35 -18.22 8.49
N ALA A 10 46.21 -19.54 8.36
CA ALA A 10 45.75 -20.16 7.13
C ALA A 10 44.34 -19.66 6.80
N ILE A 11 44.20 -18.98 5.67
CA ILE A 11 42.92 -18.48 5.16
C ILE A 11 42.00 -19.70 4.96
N ARG A 12 40.97 -19.85 5.81
CA ARG A 12 39.98 -20.93 5.68
C ARG A 12 39.39 -20.86 4.27
N LYS A 13 39.49 -21.97 3.54
CA LYS A 13 38.92 -22.18 2.20
C LYS A 13 37.52 -21.56 2.13
N GLN A 14 37.32 -20.57 1.26
CA GLN A 14 36.00 -20.01 0.97
C GLN A 14 35.12 -21.14 0.45
N VAL A 15 34.11 -21.52 1.24
CA VAL A 15 33.10 -22.49 0.84
C VAL A 15 32.28 -21.86 -0.27
N GLN A 16 32.53 -22.25 -1.53
CA GLN A 16 31.67 -21.89 -2.65
C GLN A 16 30.29 -22.50 -2.38
N LEU A 17 29.34 -21.65 -2.00
CA LEU A 17 27.97 -22.06 -1.75
C LEU A 17 27.35 -22.58 -3.07
N PRO A 18 26.71 -23.75 -3.06
CA PRO A 18 26.07 -24.29 -4.26
C PRO A 18 24.95 -23.35 -4.74
N LEU A 19 24.78 -23.22 -6.06
CA LEU A 19 23.83 -22.28 -6.69
C LEU A 19 22.39 -22.44 -6.19
N SER A 20 21.98 -23.65 -5.79
CA SER A 20 20.66 -23.92 -5.21
C SER A 20 20.43 -23.21 -3.87
N VAL A 21 21.48 -23.06 -3.05
CA VAL A 21 21.41 -22.34 -1.76
C VAL A 21 21.32 -20.84 -2.01
N ALA A 22 22.11 -20.30 -2.93
CA ALA A 22 22.03 -18.90 -3.32
C ALA A 22 20.64 -18.55 -3.90
N PHE A 23 20.10 -19.41 -4.76
CA PHE A 23 18.77 -19.22 -5.35
C PHE A 23 17.65 -19.22 -4.30
N ARG A 24 17.69 -20.17 -3.35
CA ARG A 24 16.72 -20.23 -2.24
C ARG A 24 16.77 -19.00 -1.35
N ILE A 25 17.96 -18.51 -1.00
CA ILE A 25 18.12 -17.31 -0.18
C ILE A 25 17.57 -16.08 -0.90
N SER A 26 17.87 -15.95 -2.19
CA SER A 26 17.36 -14.84 -3.01
C SER A 26 15.82 -14.85 -3.10
N LEU A 27 15.23 -16.02 -3.33
CA LEU A 27 13.76 -16.18 -3.36
C LEU A 27 13.12 -15.83 -2.02
N LEU A 28 13.72 -16.20 -0.89
CA LEU A 28 13.20 -15.86 0.44
C LEU A 28 13.19 -14.34 0.66
N ASN A 29 14.26 -13.63 0.29
CA ASN A 29 14.33 -12.17 0.42
C ASN A 29 13.33 -11.45 -0.49
N ILE A 30 13.19 -11.89 -1.74
CA ILE A 30 12.19 -11.32 -2.66
C ILE A 30 10.79 -11.52 -2.10
N ARG A 31 10.48 -12.71 -1.61
CA ARG A 31 9.14 -13.04 -1.11
C ARG A 31 8.79 -12.22 0.12
N VAL A 32 9.68 -12.08 1.09
CA VAL A 32 9.44 -11.29 2.31
C VAL A 32 9.25 -9.80 1.97
N ARG A 33 10.07 -9.26 1.06
CA ARG A 33 9.97 -7.85 0.63
C ARG A 33 8.71 -7.56 -0.19
N PHE A 34 8.35 -8.48 -1.09
CA PHE A 34 7.19 -8.35 -1.97
C PHE A 34 5.86 -8.55 -1.24
N LEU A 35 5.81 -9.50 -0.30
CA LEU A 35 4.58 -9.75 0.47
C LEU A 35 4.17 -8.52 1.29
N ARG A 36 5.12 -7.75 1.80
CA ARG A 36 4.85 -6.52 2.55
C ARG A 36 4.29 -5.39 1.68
N SER A 37 4.89 -5.12 0.52
CA SER A 37 4.34 -4.13 -0.40
C SER A 37 2.95 -4.53 -0.88
N LEU A 38 2.73 -5.84 -1.07
CA LEU A 38 1.44 -6.40 -1.43
C LEU A 38 0.37 -6.18 -0.34
N ILE A 39 0.69 -6.34 0.94
CA ILE A 39 -0.25 -6.09 2.06
C ILE A 39 -0.73 -4.63 2.04
N THR A 40 0.21 -3.69 1.91
CA THR A 40 -0.09 -2.25 1.89
C THR A 40 -0.94 -1.89 0.67
N ALA A 41 -0.57 -2.39 -0.51
CA ALA A 41 -1.30 -2.16 -1.74
C ALA A 41 -2.70 -2.80 -1.71
N ALA A 42 -2.84 -4.02 -1.16
CA ALA A 42 -4.11 -4.72 -1.06
C ALA A 42 -5.11 -3.97 -0.17
N GLY A 43 -4.66 -3.41 0.96
CA GLY A 43 -5.52 -2.61 1.84
C GLY A 43 -6.15 -1.42 1.13
N VAL A 44 -5.35 -0.63 0.41
CA VAL A 44 -5.83 0.52 -0.39
C VAL A 44 -6.72 0.03 -1.53
N MET A 45 -6.24 -0.95 -2.29
CA MET A 45 -6.92 -1.49 -3.46
C MET A 45 -8.31 -2.00 -3.11
N LEU A 46 -8.47 -2.77 -2.03
CA LEU A 46 -9.76 -3.32 -1.62
C LEU A 46 -10.73 -2.24 -1.13
N GLY A 47 -10.25 -1.26 -0.36
CA GLY A 47 -11.09 -0.14 0.09
C GLY A 47 -11.59 0.71 -1.07
N ILE A 48 -10.71 1.01 -2.03
CA ILE A 48 -11.07 1.75 -3.24
C ILE A 48 -11.92 0.92 -4.19
N ALA A 49 -11.69 -0.38 -4.30
CA ALA A 49 -12.54 -1.28 -5.08
C ALA A 49 -13.97 -1.31 -4.53
N LEU A 50 -14.15 -1.41 -3.21
CA LEU A 50 -15.48 -1.37 -2.60
C LEU A 50 -16.15 -0.01 -2.79
N PHE A 51 -15.42 1.09 -2.54
CA PHE A 51 -15.93 2.45 -2.79
C PHE A 51 -16.40 2.60 -4.25
N THR A 52 -15.55 2.20 -5.20
CA THR A 52 -15.83 2.30 -6.63
C THR A 52 -17.00 1.39 -7.01
N ALA A 53 -17.08 0.18 -6.48
CA ALA A 53 -18.17 -0.75 -6.74
C ALA A 53 -19.52 -0.18 -6.28
N VAL A 54 -19.60 0.36 -5.07
CA VAL A 54 -20.83 0.97 -4.54
C VAL A 54 -21.24 2.18 -5.37
N ARG A 55 -20.30 3.07 -5.72
CA ARG A 55 -20.60 4.24 -6.55
C ARG A 55 -21.01 3.85 -7.97
N THR A 56 -20.37 2.85 -8.55
CA THR A 56 -20.71 2.31 -9.89
C THR A 56 -22.09 1.68 -9.88
N ALA A 57 -22.44 0.90 -8.85
CA ALA A 57 -23.75 0.28 -8.72
C ALA A 57 -24.86 1.34 -8.65
N ASN A 58 -24.62 2.46 -7.96
CA ASN A 58 -25.56 3.57 -7.88
C ASN A 58 -25.73 4.35 -9.20
N LEU A 59 -24.77 4.26 -10.14
CA LEU A 59 -24.94 4.83 -11.48
C LEU A 59 -25.90 4.01 -12.35
N TYR A 60 -25.99 2.70 -12.10
CA TYR A 60 -26.89 1.79 -12.82
C TYR A 60 -28.26 1.64 -12.15
N ALA A 61 -28.40 2.09 -10.91
CA ALA A 61 -29.67 2.06 -10.19
C ALA A 61 -30.62 3.16 -10.72
N PRO A 62 -31.94 2.90 -10.77
CA PRO A 62 -32.92 3.94 -11.10
C PRO A 62 -32.82 5.09 -10.08
N PRO A 63 -33.10 6.35 -10.49
CA PRO A 63 -33.09 7.49 -9.59
C PRO A 63 -33.97 7.22 -8.36
N VAL A 64 -33.38 7.36 -7.18
CA VAL A 64 -34.07 7.17 -5.91
C VAL A 64 -35.02 8.34 -5.69
N ASP A 65 -36.32 8.06 -5.51
CA ASP A 65 -37.29 9.05 -5.05
C ASP A 65 -36.94 9.45 -3.59
N PRO A 66 -36.68 10.74 -3.29
CA PRO A 66 -36.38 11.19 -1.94
C PRO A 66 -37.50 10.92 -0.92
N SER A 67 -38.72 10.65 -1.38
CA SER A 67 -39.88 10.36 -0.53
C SER A 67 -40.01 8.87 -0.15
N ASP A 68 -39.25 7.97 -0.77
CA ASP A 68 -39.27 6.54 -0.48
C ASP A 68 -38.37 6.18 0.73
N PRO A 69 -38.94 5.75 1.88
CA PRO A 69 -38.17 5.49 3.10
C PRO A 69 -37.18 4.32 2.95
N VAL A 70 -37.52 3.31 2.15
CA VAL A 70 -36.68 2.11 1.91
C VAL A 70 -35.41 2.46 1.13
N ALA A 71 -35.52 3.38 0.17
CA ALA A 71 -34.39 3.75 -0.67
C ALA A 71 -33.36 4.61 0.09
N MET A 72 -33.82 5.54 0.93
CA MET A 72 -32.98 6.28 1.87
C MET A 72 -32.24 5.37 2.86
N GLU A 73 -32.91 4.32 3.36
CA GLU A 73 -32.31 3.36 4.27
C GLU A 73 -31.17 2.56 3.60
N THR A 74 -31.38 2.08 2.37
CA THR A 74 -30.34 1.33 1.64
C THR A 74 -29.12 2.19 1.29
N ALA A 75 -29.32 3.45 0.88
CA ALA A 75 -28.23 4.38 0.61
C ALA A 75 -27.39 4.67 1.87
N THR A 76 -28.04 4.87 3.01
CA THR A 76 -27.37 5.09 4.30
C THR A 76 -26.55 3.87 4.70
N ARG A 77 -27.09 2.66 4.57
CA ARG A 77 -26.38 1.40 4.86
C ARG A 77 -25.12 1.26 4.00
N GLN A 78 -25.23 1.52 2.69
CA GLN A 78 -24.07 1.46 1.78
C GLN A 78 -22.99 2.49 2.14
N ALA A 79 -23.38 3.72 2.47
CA ALA A 79 -22.45 4.76 2.89
C ALA A 79 -21.65 4.34 4.14
N TRP A 80 -22.32 3.76 5.13
CA TRP A 80 -21.65 3.24 6.33
C TRP A 80 -20.66 2.12 6.03
N LEU A 81 -21.02 1.17 5.16
CA LEU A 81 -20.11 0.07 4.76
C LEU A 81 -18.84 0.60 4.09
N VAL A 82 -19.00 1.58 3.19
CA VAL A 82 -17.87 2.22 2.50
C VAL A 82 -16.97 2.94 3.50
N VAL A 83 -17.54 3.74 4.40
CA VAL A 83 -16.76 4.45 5.43
C VAL A 83 -15.98 3.47 6.30
N MET A 84 -16.63 2.41 6.80
CA MET A 84 -15.96 1.40 7.62
C MET A 84 -14.84 0.69 6.86
N SER A 85 -15.06 0.36 5.58
CA SER A 85 -14.01 -0.25 4.76
C SER A 85 -12.81 0.66 4.57
N LEU A 86 -13.02 1.95 4.32
CA LEU A 86 -11.91 2.91 4.14
C LEU A 86 -11.12 3.09 5.44
N VAL A 87 -11.79 3.08 6.60
CA VAL A 87 -11.14 3.12 7.91
C VAL A 87 -10.28 1.88 8.13
N LEU A 88 -10.79 0.68 7.84
CA LEU A 88 -10.03 -0.57 7.95
C LEU A 88 -8.81 -0.57 7.04
N SER A 89 -8.95 -0.08 5.80
CA SER A 89 -7.83 0.13 4.88
C SER A 89 -6.78 1.06 5.46
N ALA A 90 -7.17 2.22 6.03
CA ALA A 90 -6.25 3.16 6.66
C ALA A 90 -5.45 2.55 7.81
N VAL A 91 -6.09 1.77 8.68
CA VAL A 91 -5.43 1.06 9.78
C VAL A 91 -4.43 0.04 9.26
N GLY A 92 -4.82 -0.75 8.24
CA GLY A 92 -3.93 -1.73 7.60
C GLY A 92 -2.70 -1.09 6.96
N ILE A 93 -2.89 0.03 6.26
CA ILE A 93 -1.80 0.82 5.66
C ILE A 93 -0.84 1.31 6.75
N THR A 94 -1.38 1.91 7.81
CA THR A 94 -0.60 2.43 8.93
C THR A 94 0.28 1.33 9.54
N ASN A 95 -0.30 0.16 9.80
CA ASN A 95 0.41 -0.97 10.40
C ASN A 95 1.50 -1.52 9.48
N SER A 96 1.18 -1.70 8.19
CA SER A 96 2.16 -2.16 7.22
C SER A 96 3.33 -1.18 7.05
N MET A 97 3.03 0.12 7.02
CA MET A 97 4.05 1.15 6.88
C MET A 97 4.92 1.25 8.14
N LEU A 98 4.34 1.12 9.35
CA LEU A 98 5.12 1.00 10.59
C LEU A 98 6.08 -0.19 10.55
N MET A 99 5.62 -1.32 10.04
CA MET A 99 6.45 -2.49 9.82
C MET A 99 7.61 -2.12 8.85
N ALA A 100 7.33 -1.43 7.74
CA ALA A 100 8.33 -1.03 6.74
C ALA A 100 9.40 -0.09 7.32
N VAL A 101 9.01 0.80 8.23
CA VAL A 101 9.96 1.63 8.98
C VAL A 101 10.91 0.78 9.82
N ALA A 102 10.41 -0.26 10.50
CA ALA A 102 11.23 -1.14 11.32
C ALA A 102 12.25 -1.95 10.49
N GLU A 103 11.89 -2.37 9.28
CA GLU A 103 12.85 -3.04 8.38
C GLU A 103 13.96 -2.11 7.90
N ARG A 104 13.62 -0.86 7.56
CA ARG A 104 14.57 0.14 7.06
C ARG A 104 15.25 0.91 8.19
N PHE A 105 15.19 0.42 9.43
CA PHE A 105 15.70 1.12 10.60
C PHE A 105 17.19 1.47 10.48
N ARG A 106 18.00 0.51 10.03
CA ARG A 106 19.45 0.73 9.80
C ARG A 106 19.71 1.70 8.65
N GLU A 107 18.97 1.59 7.55
CA GLU A 107 19.11 2.47 6.39
C GLU A 107 18.76 3.92 6.74
N ILE A 108 17.71 4.14 7.53
CA ILE A 108 17.32 5.47 8.02
C ILE A 108 18.39 6.00 8.99
N GLY A 109 18.90 5.15 9.88
CA GLY A 109 19.99 5.50 10.79
C GLY A 109 21.25 5.97 10.07
N THR A 110 21.69 5.24 9.04
CA THR A 110 22.87 5.62 8.25
C THR A 110 22.65 6.92 7.50
N MET A 111 21.48 7.13 6.88
CA MET A 111 21.14 8.41 6.24
C MET A 111 21.23 9.58 7.21
N LYS A 112 20.70 9.44 8.44
CA LYS A 112 20.76 10.48 9.47
C LYS A 112 22.19 10.73 9.98
N CYS A 113 23.02 9.69 10.09
CA CYS A 113 24.43 9.84 10.44
C CYS A 113 25.23 10.60 9.36
N LEU A 114 24.83 10.50 8.10
CA LEU A 114 25.39 11.26 6.99
C LEU A 114 24.85 12.70 6.92
N GLY A 115 23.98 13.11 7.85
CA GLY A 115 23.45 14.47 7.94
C GLY A 115 22.07 14.67 7.30
N ALA A 116 21.33 13.61 6.95
CA ALA A 116 19.96 13.76 6.47
C ALA A 116 19.03 14.32 7.57
N LEU A 117 18.25 15.35 7.22
CA LEU A 117 17.28 15.96 8.13
C LEU A 117 16.05 15.08 8.32
N ASP A 118 15.39 15.20 9.48
CA ASP A 118 14.11 14.53 9.77
C ASP A 118 13.05 14.82 8.69
N SER A 119 13.02 16.06 8.18
CA SER A 119 12.11 16.45 7.10
C SER A 119 12.37 15.71 5.78
N PHE A 120 13.61 15.30 5.50
CA PHE A 120 13.94 14.52 4.32
C PHE A 120 13.35 13.11 4.44
N ILE A 121 13.48 12.49 5.62
CA ILE A 121 12.88 11.18 5.90
C ILE A 121 11.36 11.25 5.77
N VAL A 122 10.71 12.26 6.37
CA VAL A 122 9.26 12.44 6.23
C VAL A 122 8.83 12.56 4.76
N LYS A 123 9.53 13.37 3.96
CA LYS A 123 9.24 13.53 2.52
C LYS A 123 9.41 12.22 1.75
N LEU A 124 10.43 11.44 2.06
CA LEU A 124 10.66 10.13 1.42
C LEU A 124 9.45 9.20 1.62
N PHE A 125 8.94 9.10 2.84
CA PHE A 125 7.77 8.27 3.15
C PHE A 125 6.49 8.79 2.49
N PHE A 126 6.29 10.11 2.41
CA PHE A 126 5.15 10.67 1.69
C PHE A 126 5.19 10.41 0.19
N ILE A 127 6.37 10.50 -0.44
CA ILE A 127 6.53 10.16 -1.87
C ILE A 127 6.22 8.68 -2.09
N GLU A 128 6.75 7.79 -1.23
CA GLU A 128 6.47 6.36 -1.32
C GLU A 128 4.97 6.06 -1.17
N ALA A 129 4.30 6.66 -0.18
CA ALA A 129 2.87 6.49 0.03
C ALA A 129 2.00 7.10 -1.07
N GLY A 130 2.43 8.23 -1.67
CA GLY A 130 1.77 8.83 -2.81
C GLY A 130 1.82 7.92 -4.04
N LEU A 131 3.00 7.40 -4.37
CA LEU A 131 3.18 6.47 -5.48
C LEU A 131 2.38 5.17 -5.28
N MET A 132 2.44 4.59 -4.08
CA MET A 132 1.63 3.41 -3.74
C MET A 132 0.13 3.71 -3.81
N GLY A 133 -0.30 4.88 -3.32
CA GLY A 133 -1.69 5.32 -3.37
C GLY A 133 -2.22 5.43 -4.79
N ILE A 134 -1.45 6.05 -5.71
CA ILE A 134 -1.84 6.17 -7.12
C ILE A 134 -2.00 4.78 -7.75
N VAL A 135 -0.99 3.91 -7.61
CA VAL A 135 -1.01 2.58 -8.23
C VAL A 135 -2.14 1.72 -7.66
N ALA A 136 -2.27 1.65 -6.33
CA ALA A 136 -3.28 0.83 -5.69
C ALA A 136 -4.71 1.35 -5.93
N SER A 137 -4.90 2.67 -6.01
CA SER A 137 -6.21 3.26 -6.32
C SER A 137 -6.62 3.02 -7.76
N LEU A 138 -5.66 3.07 -8.71
CA LEU A 138 -5.93 2.76 -10.10
C LEU A 138 -6.34 1.28 -10.26
N VAL A 139 -5.61 0.36 -9.63
CA VAL A 139 -5.95 -1.06 -9.65
C VAL A 139 -7.29 -1.31 -8.94
N GLY A 140 -7.50 -0.71 -7.76
CA GLY A 140 -8.74 -0.83 -7.01
C GLY A 140 -9.95 -0.32 -7.81
N PHE A 141 -9.79 0.82 -8.49
CA PHE A 141 -10.79 1.36 -9.39
C PHE A 141 -11.13 0.37 -10.51
N LEU A 142 -10.12 -0.15 -11.23
CA LEU A 142 -10.34 -1.11 -12.33
C LEU A 142 -11.04 -2.39 -11.85
N VAL A 143 -10.67 -2.89 -10.67
CA VAL A 143 -11.30 -4.08 -10.08
C VAL A 143 -12.75 -3.79 -9.65
N GLY A 144 -13.01 -2.71 -8.91
CA GLY A 144 -14.34 -2.37 -8.42
C GLY A 144 -15.31 -2.04 -9.56
N TRP A 145 -14.86 -1.24 -10.52
CA TRP A 145 -15.60 -0.92 -11.73
C TRP A 145 -15.84 -2.18 -12.58
N GLY A 146 -14.78 -2.93 -12.87
CA GLY A 146 -14.82 -4.12 -13.72
C GLY A 146 -15.77 -5.19 -13.18
N LEU A 147 -15.76 -5.42 -11.87
CA LEU A 147 -16.63 -6.41 -11.24
C LEU A 147 -18.11 -6.01 -11.36
N VAL A 148 -18.47 -4.76 -11.07
CA VAL A 148 -19.86 -4.29 -11.13
C VAL A 148 -20.38 -4.24 -12.57
N THR A 149 -19.54 -3.79 -13.51
CA THR A 149 -19.93 -3.80 -14.93
C THR A 149 -20.10 -5.20 -15.47
N LEU A 150 -19.24 -6.15 -15.09
CA LEU A 150 -19.39 -7.54 -15.47
C LEU A 150 -20.70 -8.14 -14.94
N ILE A 151 -21.02 -7.91 -13.67
CA ILE A 151 -22.29 -8.36 -13.07
C ILE A 151 -23.49 -7.77 -13.82
N ASN A 152 -23.47 -6.47 -14.11
CA ASN A 152 -24.57 -5.85 -14.84
C ASN A 152 -24.66 -6.36 -16.29
N LEU A 153 -23.53 -6.65 -16.94
CA LEU A 153 -23.48 -7.20 -18.30
C LEU A 153 -24.26 -8.50 -18.42
N PHE A 154 -24.18 -9.36 -17.41
CA PHE A 154 -24.98 -10.58 -17.35
C PHE A 154 -26.46 -10.35 -17.05
N ARG A 155 -26.83 -9.24 -16.39
CA ARG A 155 -28.23 -8.95 -16.01
C ARG A 155 -29.01 -8.19 -17.08
N LEU A 156 -28.38 -7.21 -17.73
CA LEU A 156 -29.02 -6.22 -18.60
C LEU A 156 -28.55 -6.32 -20.08
N GLY A 157 -27.53 -7.13 -20.36
CA GLY A 157 -26.98 -7.29 -21.71
C GLY A 157 -26.22 -6.06 -22.23
N ALA A 158 -26.11 -5.90 -23.56
CA ALA A 158 -25.31 -4.82 -24.16
C ALA A 158 -25.88 -3.39 -23.96
N SER A 159 -27.09 -3.25 -23.40
CA SER A 159 -27.78 -1.97 -23.17
C SER A 159 -27.07 -1.04 -22.16
N ILE A 160 -26.09 -1.57 -21.43
CA ILE A 160 -25.41 -0.91 -20.30
C ILE A 160 -24.38 0.12 -20.76
N PHE A 161 -23.77 -0.11 -21.94
CA PHE A 161 -22.75 0.80 -22.46
C PHE A 161 -23.32 2.16 -22.88
N GLY A 162 -24.63 2.25 -23.14
CA GLY A 162 -25.34 3.51 -23.38
C GLY A 162 -25.88 4.19 -22.11
N ALA A 163 -25.89 3.48 -20.97
CA ALA A 163 -26.51 3.97 -19.74
C ALA A 163 -25.62 4.94 -18.93
N VAL A 164 -24.30 4.91 -19.14
CA VAL A 164 -23.35 5.72 -18.37
C VAL A 164 -22.73 6.80 -19.23
N SER A 165 -22.90 8.06 -18.80
CA SER A 165 -22.22 9.19 -19.43
C SER A 165 -20.70 9.10 -19.27
N PRO A 166 -19.90 9.40 -20.32
CA PRO A 166 -18.44 9.50 -20.20
C PRO A 166 -17.98 10.46 -19.10
N LEU A 167 -18.77 11.50 -18.81
CA LEU A 167 -18.47 12.45 -17.74
C LEU A 167 -18.58 11.80 -16.35
N ALA A 168 -19.59 10.97 -16.11
CA ALA A 168 -19.78 10.27 -14.84
C ALA A 168 -18.61 9.32 -14.55
N TRP A 169 -18.10 8.68 -15.60
CA TRP A 169 -16.91 7.85 -15.56
C TRP A 169 -15.67 8.61 -15.13
N LEU A 170 -15.42 9.77 -15.74
CA LEU A 170 -14.25 10.60 -15.43
C LEU A 170 -14.31 11.12 -13.99
N VAL A 171 -15.50 11.53 -13.54
CA VAL A 171 -15.72 11.93 -12.14
C VAL A 171 -15.42 10.79 -11.18
N LEU A 172 -15.84 9.56 -11.50
CA LEU A 172 -15.62 8.41 -10.64
C LEU A 172 -14.12 8.03 -10.53
N VAL A 173 -13.40 8.05 -11.65
CA VAL A 173 -11.94 7.84 -11.65
C VAL A 173 -11.25 8.89 -10.78
N GLY A 174 -11.64 10.17 -10.94
CA GLY A 174 -11.11 11.27 -10.14
C GLY A 174 -11.40 11.10 -8.65
N GLN A 175 -12.61 10.67 -8.28
CA GLN A 175 -12.98 10.38 -6.89
C GLN A 175 -12.16 9.22 -6.32
N ALA A 176 -12.04 8.12 -7.05
CA ALA A 176 -11.31 6.93 -6.60
C ALA A 176 -9.81 7.24 -6.37
N LEU A 177 -9.17 7.92 -7.33
CA LEU A 177 -7.77 8.34 -7.20
C LEU A 177 -7.59 9.36 -6.07
N GLY A 178 -8.46 10.38 -6.02
CA GLY A 178 -8.39 11.43 -4.99
C GLY A 178 -8.54 10.86 -3.58
N ILE A 179 -9.56 10.05 -3.34
CA ILE A 179 -9.81 9.44 -2.03
C ILE A 179 -8.67 8.50 -1.66
N GLY A 180 -8.23 7.65 -2.58
CA GLY A 180 -7.19 6.67 -2.26
C GLY A 180 -5.83 7.28 -1.98
N VAL A 181 -5.42 8.32 -2.73
CA VAL A 181 -4.18 9.07 -2.44
C VAL A 181 -4.28 9.83 -1.13
N VAL A 182 -5.40 10.50 -0.86
CA VAL A 182 -5.60 11.22 0.41
C VAL A 182 -5.57 10.23 1.58
N LEU A 183 -6.23 9.09 1.45
CA LEU A 183 -6.27 8.04 2.47
C LEU A 183 -4.88 7.49 2.78
N THR A 184 -4.06 7.19 1.76
CA THR A 184 -2.68 6.70 1.98
C THR A 184 -1.78 7.74 2.60
N ILE A 185 -1.88 9.00 2.18
CA ILE A 185 -1.12 10.10 2.77
C ILE A 185 -1.48 10.23 4.25
N ILE A 186 -2.78 10.29 4.59
CA ILE A 186 -3.25 10.41 5.98
C ILE A 186 -2.76 9.23 6.84
N ALA A 187 -2.92 8.00 6.34
CA ALA A 187 -2.46 6.79 7.03
C ALA A 187 -0.93 6.77 7.24
N THR A 188 -0.17 7.46 6.39
CA THR A 188 1.30 7.49 6.44
C THR A 188 1.85 8.56 7.38
N ILE A 189 1.04 9.52 7.84
CA ILE A 189 1.51 10.61 8.72
C ILE A 189 2.19 10.07 9.98
N LEU A 190 1.51 9.15 10.70
CA LEU A 190 2.03 8.54 11.92
C LEU A 190 3.34 7.77 11.70
N PRO A 191 3.43 6.81 10.75
CA PRO A 191 4.67 6.07 10.51
C PRO A 191 5.80 6.95 9.99
N ALA A 192 5.54 7.91 9.10
CA ALA A 192 6.56 8.84 8.60
C ALA A 192 7.18 9.67 9.73
N TYR A 193 6.33 10.17 10.64
CA TYR A 193 6.81 10.90 11.82
C TYR A 193 7.64 10.02 12.75
N ARG A 194 7.19 8.78 13.00
CA ARG A 194 7.95 7.82 13.80
C ARG A 194 9.30 7.50 13.16
N ALA A 195 9.36 7.31 11.84
CA ALA A 195 10.59 7.06 11.10
C ALA A 195 11.61 8.20 11.26
N ALA A 196 11.13 9.44 11.09
CA ALA A 196 11.97 10.62 11.19
C ALA A 196 12.54 10.80 12.60
N LYS A 197 11.78 10.48 13.64
CA LYS A 197 12.22 10.61 15.04
C LYS A 197 13.11 9.47 15.57
N MET A 198 13.53 8.55 14.72
CA MET A 198 14.37 7.43 15.17
C MET A 198 15.77 7.92 15.56
N PRO A 199 16.29 7.51 16.74
CA PRO A 199 17.63 7.88 17.19
C PRO A 199 18.70 7.14 16.38
N PRO A 200 19.61 7.85 15.67
CA PRO A 200 20.61 7.21 14.79
C PRO A 200 21.57 6.28 15.56
N ALA A 201 21.94 6.66 16.78
CA ALA A 201 22.79 5.85 17.65
C ALA A 201 22.18 4.48 17.98
N ALA A 202 20.85 4.41 18.14
CA ALA A 202 20.18 3.13 18.39
C ALA A 202 20.20 2.24 17.14
N ALA A 203 20.05 2.83 15.93
CA ALA A 203 20.08 2.10 14.67
C ALA A 203 21.43 1.44 14.38
N LEU A 204 22.54 2.03 14.81
CA LEU A 204 23.87 1.46 14.67
C LEU A 204 24.22 0.46 15.78
N ARG A 205 23.55 0.55 16.94
CA ARG A 205 23.76 -0.36 18.08
C ARG A 205 22.97 -1.68 17.98
N VAL A 206 22.19 -1.90 16.92
CA VAL A 206 21.34 -3.12 16.75
C VAL A 206 22.17 -4.41 16.58
N GLU A 207 23.49 -4.39 16.77
CA GLU A 207 24.34 -5.59 16.84
C GLU A 207 25.02 -5.68 18.23
N VAL A 208 24.37 -6.38 19.17
CA VAL A 208 25.00 -7.31 20.14
C VAL A 208 24.07 -8.49 20.30
#